data_AF-A0A2N7RX70-F1
#
_entry.id   AF-A0A2N7RX70-F1
#
_cell.length_a   1.000
_cell.length_b   1.000
_cell.length_c   1.000
_cell.angle_alpha   90.00
_cell.angle_beta   90.00
_cell.angle_gamma   90.00
#
_symmetry.space_group_name_H-M   'P 1'
#
loop_
_entity.id
_entity.type
_entity.pdbx_description
1 polymer ?
#
loop_
_entity_poly.entity_id
_entity_poly.type
_entity_poly.pdbx_seq_one_letter_code
_entity_poly.pdbx_strand_id
1 'polypeptide(L)'
;MKSPYLIEAPTCINLSGGRTSAHMLKMILNENGGIPACAVVLFCNTGKEEELTLRFVREIGLYWGVTVIWLEYRPGQTFAVVDYETASRNGEPFTAVIADRDGVLPNRVARYCSSEMKTRTMHRYLRSLGWTEWDTFIGIRADEPARVAKFRQRPSPETPDEVVCMPSAAAGVTRAIVGDFWRASEFDLRLISVNGETPEGNCDLCFLKKARRVLSLISARPSRAVWWAQCELRAETITSGNGSRFRNDRPSYGRMAEFAKSQVDVFGHENDEAIQCACMD
;
A
#
# COMPACT_ATOMS: atom_id res chain seq x y z
N MET A 1 12.96 -28.86 7.12
CA MET A 1 13.11 -27.39 7.19
C MET A 1 11.80 -26.85 7.71
N LYS A 2 11.82 -25.90 8.65
CA LYS A 2 10.60 -25.33 9.25
C LYS A 2 9.87 -24.45 8.22
N SER A 3 8.54 -24.47 8.21
CA SER A 3 7.76 -23.63 7.30
C SER A 3 8.07 -22.14 7.54
N PRO A 4 8.30 -21.33 6.49
CA PRO A 4 8.58 -19.91 6.65
C PRO A 4 7.36 -19.11 7.13
N TYR A 5 6.18 -19.73 7.16
CA TYR A 5 4.93 -19.10 7.61
C TYR A 5 4.61 -19.37 9.08
N LEU A 6 5.37 -20.22 9.77
CA LEU A 6 5.14 -20.52 11.18
C LEU A 6 5.52 -19.31 12.04
N ILE A 7 4.68 -18.96 13.00
CA ILE A 7 4.87 -17.83 13.91
C ILE A 7 5.06 -18.35 15.34
N GLU A 8 6.15 -17.92 15.98
CA GLU A 8 6.52 -18.36 17.34
C GLU A 8 6.85 -17.21 18.29
N ALA A 9 6.87 -15.98 17.77
CA ALA A 9 7.21 -14.76 18.49
C ALA A 9 6.23 -13.64 18.09
N PRO A 10 6.19 -12.50 18.81
CA PRO A 10 5.38 -11.35 18.43
C PRO A 10 5.52 -11.01 16.95
N THR A 11 4.44 -11.12 16.18
CA THR A 11 4.48 -10.95 14.71
C THR A 11 3.37 -10.04 14.20
N CYS A 12 3.77 -8.97 13.53
CA CYS A 12 2.91 -8.11 12.75
C CYS A 12 2.76 -8.67 11.32
N ILE A 13 1.54 -9.03 10.93
CA ILE A 13 1.23 -9.49 9.58
C ILE A 13 0.70 -8.30 8.78
N ASN A 14 1.52 -7.77 7.87
CA ASN A 14 1.17 -6.61 7.06
C ASN A 14 0.32 -7.03 5.85
N LEU A 15 -0.99 -6.83 5.96
CA LEU A 15 -1.95 -7.03 4.89
C LEU A 15 -2.06 -5.72 4.09
N SER A 16 -1.49 -5.65 2.89
CA SER A 16 -1.50 -4.42 2.08
C SER A 16 -2.77 -4.22 1.26
N GLY A 17 -3.77 -5.10 1.39
CA GLY A 17 -4.96 -5.15 0.53
C GLY A 17 -4.70 -5.70 -0.88
N GLY A 18 -3.50 -6.21 -1.16
CA GLY A 18 -3.16 -6.84 -2.43
C GLY A 18 -3.29 -8.36 -2.41
N ARG A 19 -3.41 -8.96 -3.60
CA ARG A 19 -3.45 -10.42 -3.79
C ARG A 19 -2.26 -11.17 -3.18
N THR A 20 -1.05 -10.61 -3.28
CA THR A 20 0.16 -11.24 -2.71
C THR A 20 0.13 -11.27 -1.18
N SER A 21 -0.18 -10.15 -0.52
CA SER A 21 -0.25 -10.09 0.94
C SER A 21 -1.39 -10.95 1.49
N ALA A 22 -2.51 -11.01 0.78
CA ALA A 22 -3.63 -11.86 1.14
C ALA A 22 -3.28 -13.35 0.95
N HIS A 23 -2.60 -13.72 -0.15
CA HIS A 23 -2.07 -15.08 -0.31
C HIS A 23 -1.13 -15.47 0.82
N MET A 24 -0.19 -14.57 1.19
CA MET A 24 0.69 -14.77 2.34
C MET A 24 -0.10 -15.03 3.63
N LEU A 25 -1.11 -14.22 3.92
CA LEU A 25 -1.99 -14.40 5.08
C LEU A 25 -2.69 -15.77 5.05
N LYS A 26 -3.18 -16.22 3.90
CA LYS A 26 -3.79 -17.56 3.79
C LYS A 26 -2.81 -18.68 4.11
N MET A 27 -1.55 -18.56 3.68
CA MET A 27 -0.51 -19.55 4.01
C MET A 27 -0.20 -19.56 5.51
N ILE A 28 -0.12 -18.38 6.15
CA ILE A 28 0.05 -18.25 7.60
C ILE A 28 -1.10 -18.94 8.34
N LEU A 29 -2.35 -18.67 7.95
CA LEU A 29 -3.53 -19.30 8.56
C LEU A 29 -3.48 -20.82 8.47
N ASN A 30 -3.12 -21.35 7.30
CA ASN A 30 -3.04 -22.79 7.08
C ASN A 30 -1.94 -23.45 7.92
N GLU A 31 -0.77 -22.82 8.02
CA GLU A 31 0.39 -23.38 8.75
C GLU A 31 0.18 -23.34 10.27
N ASN A 32 -0.46 -22.29 10.78
CA ASN A 32 -0.60 -22.06 12.22
C ASN A 32 -1.97 -22.52 12.77
N GLY A 33 -2.88 -23.02 11.92
CA GLY A 33 -4.25 -23.36 12.32
C GLY A 33 -5.11 -22.16 12.71
N GLY A 34 -4.78 -20.97 12.21
CA GLY A 34 -5.36 -19.69 12.62
C GLY A 34 -4.29 -18.60 12.78
N ILE A 35 -4.65 -17.48 13.41
CA ILE A 35 -3.68 -16.47 13.83
C ILE A 35 -3.27 -16.76 15.28
N PRO A 36 -1.97 -17.00 15.55
CA PRO A 36 -1.49 -17.19 16.92
C PRO A 36 -1.78 -15.98 17.81
N ALA A 37 -1.93 -16.20 19.12
CA ALA A 37 -2.20 -15.12 20.08
C ALA A 37 -1.10 -14.04 20.15
N CYS A 38 0.12 -14.38 19.74
CA CYS A 38 1.24 -13.44 19.63
C CYS A 38 1.27 -12.68 18.29
N ALA A 39 0.29 -12.85 17.41
CA ALA A 39 0.28 -12.21 16.10
C ALA A 39 -0.92 -11.30 15.90
N VAL A 40 -0.74 -10.24 15.11
CA VAL A 40 -1.81 -9.32 14.71
C VAL A 40 -1.78 -9.09 13.20
N VAL A 41 -2.95 -9.03 12.57
CA VAL A 41 -3.08 -8.73 11.15
C VAL A 41 -3.48 -7.27 10.99
N LEU A 42 -2.61 -6.46 10.36
CA LEU A 42 -2.81 -5.02 10.23
C LEU A 42 -3.02 -4.62 8.76
N PHE A 43 -3.99 -3.73 8.53
CA PHE A 43 -4.18 -3.02 7.27
C PHE A 43 -4.18 -1.51 7.53
N CYS A 44 -3.38 -0.75 6.78
CA CYS A 44 -3.33 0.71 6.93
C CYS A 44 -4.08 1.40 5.80
N ASN A 45 -5.21 2.04 6.15
CA ASN A 45 -5.99 2.83 5.22
C ASN A 45 -5.40 4.23 5.07
N THR A 46 -5.11 4.63 3.83
CA THR A 46 -4.61 5.98 3.51
C THR A 46 -5.74 6.98 3.25
N GLY A 47 -6.99 6.52 3.22
CA GLY A 47 -8.14 7.30 2.75
C GLY A 47 -8.20 7.47 1.24
N LYS A 48 -7.19 6.97 0.51
CA LYS A 48 -7.11 7.03 -0.96
C LYS A 48 -7.08 5.66 -1.60
N GLU A 49 -7.35 4.58 -0.87
CA GLU A 49 -7.43 3.23 -1.41
C GLU A 49 -8.59 3.09 -2.42
N GLU A 50 -8.45 2.20 -3.40
CA GLU A 50 -9.58 1.84 -4.26
C GLU A 50 -10.65 1.10 -3.43
N GLU A 51 -11.92 1.43 -3.63
CA GLU A 51 -13.05 0.87 -2.87
C GLU A 51 -13.09 -0.67 -2.90
N LEU A 52 -12.73 -1.28 -4.05
CA LEU A 52 -12.63 -2.73 -4.16
C LEU A 52 -11.52 -3.33 -3.29
N THR A 53 -10.45 -2.58 -3.03
CA THR A 53 -9.39 -2.98 -2.07
C THR A 53 -9.95 -3.02 -0.65
N LEU A 54 -10.72 -2.01 -0.25
CA LEU A 54 -11.34 -1.98 1.08
C LEU A 54 -12.33 -3.15 1.26
N ARG A 55 -13.19 -3.37 0.27
CA ARG A 55 -14.12 -4.50 0.27
C ARG A 55 -13.39 -5.84 0.36
N PHE A 56 -12.30 -5.99 -0.38
CA PHE A 56 -11.50 -7.21 -0.36
C PHE A 56 -10.88 -7.49 1.01
N VAL A 57 -10.35 -6.48 1.69
CA VAL A 57 -9.82 -6.65 3.06
C VAL A 57 -10.93 -7.04 4.04
N ARG A 58 -12.12 -6.46 3.92
CA ARG A 58 -13.29 -6.84 4.72
C ARG A 58 -13.70 -8.29 4.44
N GLU A 59 -13.78 -8.66 3.17
CA GLU A 59 -14.14 -10.02 2.73
C GLU A 59 -13.11 -11.05 3.22
N ILE A 60 -11.81 -10.75 3.22
CA ILE A 60 -10.78 -11.59 3.84
C ILE A 60 -11.11 -11.89 5.30
N GLY A 61 -11.41 -10.86 6.10
CA GLY A 61 -11.72 -11.05 7.51
C GLY A 61 -12.96 -11.93 7.73
N LEU A 62 -14.00 -11.72 6.91
CA LEU A 62 -15.25 -12.47 6.97
C LEU A 62 -15.09 -13.93 6.52
N TYR A 63 -14.57 -14.16 5.31
CA TYR A 63 -14.47 -15.50 4.71
C TYR A 63 -13.42 -16.38 5.39
N TRP A 64 -12.34 -15.80 5.91
CA TRP A 64 -11.29 -16.57 6.59
C TRP A 64 -11.44 -16.59 8.11
N GLY A 65 -12.46 -15.93 8.66
CA GLY A 65 -12.71 -15.89 10.10
C GLY A 65 -11.55 -15.28 10.88
N VAL A 66 -10.93 -14.22 10.34
CA VAL A 66 -9.76 -13.57 10.93
C VAL A 66 -10.00 -12.10 11.21
N THR A 67 -9.59 -11.62 12.38
CA THR A 67 -9.63 -10.20 12.71
C THR A 67 -8.51 -9.46 11.98
N VAL A 68 -8.89 -8.60 11.04
CA VAL A 68 -7.99 -7.60 10.45
C VAL A 68 -8.21 -6.29 11.19
N ILE A 69 -7.15 -5.74 11.78
CA ILE A 69 -7.18 -4.44 12.44
C ILE A 69 -6.88 -3.36 11.41
N TRP A 70 -7.81 -2.43 11.22
CA TRP A 70 -7.66 -1.32 10.28
C TRP A 70 -7.13 -0.10 11.02
N LEU A 71 -6.05 0.46 10.51
CA LEU A 71 -5.37 1.61 11.09
C LEU A 71 -5.42 2.80 10.15
N GLU A 72 -5.62 3.97 10.73
CA GLU A 72 -5.48 5.26 10.04
C GLU A 72 -4.50 6.16 10.77
N TYR A 73 -3.71 6.90 10.00
CA TYR A 73 -2.94 8.01 10.52
C TYR A 73 -3.87 9.10 11.06
N ARG A 74 -3.48 9.67 12.21
CA ARG A 74 -4.15 10.83 12.81
C ARG A 74 -3.12 11.94 13.10
N PRO A 75 -3.53 13.22 13.06
CA PRO A 75 -2.64 14.34 13.32
C PRO A 75 -1.81 14.19 14.60
N GLY A 76 -0.64 14.81 14.61
CA GLY A 76 0.27 14.72 15.75
C GLY A 76 0.94 13.35 15.89
N GLN A 77 1.13 12.64 14.76
CA GLN A 77 1.74 11.32 14.72
C GLN A 77 1.03 10.30 15.62
N THR A 78 -0.30 10.27 15.58
CA THR A 78 -1.12 9.31 16.32
C THR A 78 -1.76 8.29 15.35
N PHE A 79 -2.68 7.46 15.84
CA PHE A 79 -3.43 6.52 15.02
C PHE A 79 -4.87 6.39 15.50
N ALA A 80 -5.75 5.90 14.64
CA ALA A 80 -7.07 5.41 15.01
C ALA A 80 -7.25 3.99 14.52
N VAL A 81 -7.89 3.16 15.32
CA VAL A 81 -8.46 1.88 14.88
C VAL A 81 -9.83 2.19 14.28
N VAL A 82 -10.06 1.73 13.06
CA VAL A 82 -11.32 1.91 12.33
C VAL A 82 -11.82 0.54 11.85
N ASP A 83 -12.94 0.53 11.15
CA ASP A 83 -13.49 -0.64 10.46
C ASP A 83 -13.83 -0.29 9.01
N TYR A 84 -14.43 -1.23 8.28
CA TYR A 84 -14.84 -0.98 6.91
C TYR A 84 -15.86 0.17 6.86
N GLU A 85 -16.77 0.30 7.80
CA GLU A 85 -17.84 1.28 7.77
C GLU A 85 -17.31 2.70 8.08
N THR A 86 -16.32 2.82 8.95
CA THR A 86 -15.77 4.08 9.48
C THR A 86 -14.46 4.54 8.83
N ALA A 87 -13.80 3.68 8.04
CA ALA A 87 -12.61 4.05 7.31
C ALA A 87 -12.82 5.30 6.43
N SER A 88 -11.79 6.11 6.29
CA SER A 88 -11.71 7.29 5.44
C SER A 88 -11.73 6.93 3.96
N ARG A 89 -12.36 7.76 3.12
CA ARG A 89 -12.48 7.57 1.64
C ARG A 89 -12.04 8.79 0.83
N ASN A 90 -11.86 9.94 1.48
CA ASN A 90 -11.63 11.22 0.84
C ASN A 90 -10.23 11.76 1.15
N GLY A 91 -9.29 10.87 1.45
CA GLY A 91 -7.89 11.19 1.71
C GLY A 91 -7.62 11.83 3.07
N GLU A 92 -8.52 11.72 4.04
CA GLU A 92 -8.41 12.36 5.35
C GLU A 92 -7.08 12.04 6.08
N PRO A 93 -6.62 10.77 6.18
CA PRO A 93 -5.31 10.44 6.77
C PRO A 93 -4.15 11.02 5.96
N PHE A 94 -4.29 11.05 4.63
CA PHE A 94 -3.29 11.59 3.72
C PHE A 94 -3.17 13.12 3.86
N THR A 95 -4.30 13.83 3.93
CA THR A 95 -4.34 15.27 4.20
C THR A 95 -3.73 15.59 5.55
N ALA A 96 -4.01 14.78 6.58
CA ALA A 96 -3.40 14.96 7.91
C ALA A 96 -1.87 14.82 7.87
N VAL A 97 -1.33 13.79 7.22
CA VAL A 97 0.14 13.62 7.15
C VAL A 97 0.81 14.69 6.29
N ILE A 98 0.15 15.20 5.24
CA ILE A 98 0.66 16.34 4.46
C ILE A 98 0.73 17.59 5.34
N ALA A 99 -0.29 17.84 6.18
CA ALA A 99 -0.29 18.97 7.09
C ALA A 99 0.83 18.86 8.14
N ASP A 100 1.04 17.67 8.70
CA ASP A 100 2.15 17.41 9.65
C ASP A 100 3.54 17.48 8.99
N ARG A 101 3.61 17.59 7.66
CA ARG A 101 4.81 17.80 6.86
C ARG A 101 4.82 19.18 6.20
N ASP A 102 4.23 20.17 6.89
CA ASP A 102 4.20 21.59 6.48
C ASP A 102 3.61 21.82 5.09
N GLY A 103 2.68 20.97 4.65
CA GLY A 103 2.05 21.07 3.33
C GLY A 103 2.91 20.58 2.16
N VAL A 104 4.11 20.07 2.41
CA VAL A 104 4.98 19.50 1.37
C VAL A 104 4.45 18.15 0.92
N LEU A 105 4.22 17.95 -0.38
CA LEU A 105 3.67 16.69 -0.90
C LEU A 105 4.70 15.56 -0.91
N PRO A 106 4.29 14.30 -0.68
CA PRO A 106 5.17 13.17 -0.88
C PRO A 106 5.40 12.98 -2.38
N ASN A 107 6.60 12.53 -2.74
CA ASN A 107 7.01 12.37 -4.13
C ASN A 107 7.90 11.12 -4.29
N ARG A 108 8.44 10.91 -5.50
CA ARG A 108 9.28 9.74 -5.82
C ARG A 108 10.53 9.61 -4.93
N VAL A 109 11.02 10.71 -4.37
CA VAL A 109 12.18 10.73 -3.48
C VAL A 109 11.72 10.62 -2.03
N ALA A 110 10.86 11.54 -1.58
CA ALA A 110 10.35 11.59 -0.22
C ALA A 110 9.00 10.86 -0.10
N ARG A 111 9.02 9.54 0.11
CA ARG A 111 7.80 8.70 0.18
C ARG A 111 7.28 8.55 1.61
N TYR A 112 7.25 9.67 2.34
CA TYR A 112 6.85 9.68 3.75
C TYR A 112 5.41 9.20 3.95
N CYS A 113 4.56 9.26 2.92
CA CYS A 113 3.19 8.72 2.98
C CYS A 113 3.18 7.23 3.35
N SER A 114 4.17 6.45 2.92
CA SER A 114 4.26 5.03 3.27
C SER A 114 4.86 4.83 4.66
N SER A 115 5.95 5.53 4.99
CA SER A 115 6.58 5.38 6.30
C SER A 115 5.69 5.88 7.44
N GLU A 116 5.03 7.04 7.28
CA GLU A 116 4.20 7.63 8.33
C GLU A 116 2.84 6.95 8.47
N MET A 117 2.09 6.81 7.36
CA MET A 117 0.71 6.30 7.42
C MET A 117 0.62 4.77 7.44
N LYS A 118 1.71 4.05 7.10
CA LYS A 118 1.74 2.59 7.15
C LYS A 118 2.69 2.12 8.23
N THR A 119 4.01 2.14 7.99
CA THR A 119 4.99 1.50 8.87
C THR A 119 4.94 2.05 10.30
N ARG A 120 5.12 3.36 10.48
CA ARG A 120 5.13 4.00 11.80
C ARG A 120 3.76 4.01 12.47
N THR A 121 2.68 4.06 11.69
CA THR A 121 1.31 3.90 12.22
C THR A 121 1.13 2.50 12.83
N MET A 122 1.58 1.44 12.14
CA MET A 122 1.61 0.09 12.70
C MET A 122 2.49 0.04 13.95
N HIS A 123 3.68 0.62 13.93
CA HIS A 123 4.59 0.60 15.10
C HIS A 123 3.96 1.24 16.33
N ARG A 124 3.28 2.38 16.17
CA ARG A 124 2.56 3.03 17.29
C ARG A 124 1.47 2.13 17.84
N TYR A 125 0.72 1.44 16.97
CA TYR A 125 -0.28 0.46 17.39
C TYR A 125 0.36 -0.69 18.16
N LEU A 126 1.41 -1.33 17.62
CA LEU A 126 2.10 -2.45 18.27
C LEU A 126 2.68 -2.06 19.65
N ARG A 127 3.32 -0.88 19.75
CA ARG A 127 3.81 -0.36 21.03
C ARG A 127 2.68 -0.08 22.03
N SER A 128 1.49 0.32 21.55
CA SER A 128 0.32 0.47 22.43
C SER A 128 -0.18 -0.84 23.03
N LEU A 129 0.15 -1.98 22.40
CA LEU A 129 -0.07 -3.32 22.94
C LEU A 129 1.05 -3.78 23.89
N GLY A 130 2.06 -2.92 24.15
CA GLY A 130 3.22 -3.23 24.97
C GLY A 130 4.35 -3.97 24.24
N TRP A 131 4.31 -4.07 22.90
CA TRP A 131 5.37 -4.74 22.15
C TRP A 131 6.65 -3.89 22.15
N THR A 132 7.76 -4.53 22.51
CA THR A 132 9.10 -3.93 22.50
C THR A 132 9.95 -4.44 21.35
N GLU A 133 9.69 -5.66 20.87
CA GLU A 133 10.36 -6.29 19.74
C GLU A 133 9.35 -7.15 18.98
N TRP A 134 9.46 -7.22 17.64
CA TRP A 134 8.57 -8.03 16.80
C TRP A 134 9.14 -8.34 15.42
N ASP A 135 8.60 -9.38 14.80
CA ASP A 135 8.75 -9.63 13.37
C ASP A 135 7.63 -8.94 12.58
N THR A 136 7.95 -8.41 11.40
CA THR A 136 6.94 -7.92 10.44
C THR A 136 6.96 -8.78 9.19
N PHE A 137 5.87 -9.50 8.94
CA PHE A 137 5.71 -10.32 7.73
C PHE A 137 5.14 -9.46 6.60
N ILE A 138 5.86 -9.40 5.48
CA ILE A 138 5.44 -8.66 4.27
C ILE A 138 5.30 -9.56 3.04
N GLY A 139 4.30 -9.25 2.20
CA GLY A 139 3.99 -9.98 0.97
C GLY A 139 4.94 -9.65 -0.19
N ILE A 140 6.23 -9.97 -0.07
CA ILE A 140 7.22 -9.92 -1.16
C ILE A 140 7.45 -11.32 -1.70
N ARG A 141 7.40 -11.48 -3.02
CA ARG A 141 7.59 -12.75 -3.71
C ARG A 141 9.05 -13.02 -4.04
N ALA A 142 9.36 -14.28 -4.33
CA ALA A 142 10.69 -14.71 -4.76
C ALA A 142 11.07 -14.11 -6.11
N ASP A 143 10.09 -13.87 -7.00
CA ASP A 143 10.26 -13.22 -8.31
C ASP A 143 10.37 -11.68 -8.24
N GLU A 144 10.69 -11.13 -7.06
CA GLU A 144 10.98 -9.71 -6.84
C GLU A 144 12.41 -9.53 -6.28
N PRO A 145 13.47 -10.01 -6.98
CA PRO A 145 14.80 -10.21 -6.41
C PRO A 145 15.43 -8.93 -5.86
N ALA A 146 15.22 -7.78 -6.50
CA ALA A 146 15.71 -6.50 -6.02
C ALA A 146 15.08 -6.11 -4.67
N ARG A 147 13.77 -6.36 -4.49
CA ARG A 147 13.09 -6.09 -3.22
C ARG A 147 13.51 -7.07 -2.15
N VAL A 148 13.72 -8.34 -2.50
CA VAL A 148 14.24 -9.36 -1.58
C VAL A 148 15.65 -9.01 -1.10
N ALA A 149 16.55 -8.66 -2.01
CA ALA A 149 17.92 -8.28 -1.67
C ALA A 149 17.95 -7.09 -0.71
N LYS A 150 17.11 -6.08 -0.97
CA LYS A 150 16.99 -4.88 -0.13
C LYS A 150 16.68 -5.21 1.33
N PHE A 151 15.62 -5.97 1.60
CA PHE A 151 15.23 -6.30 2.98
C PHE A 151 16.18 -7.31 3.64
N ARG A 152 16.88 -8.13 2.86
CA ARG A 152 17.95 -8.98 3.41
C ARG A 152 19.18 -8.17 3.85
N GLN A 153 19.52 -7.09 3.15
CA GLN A 153 20.64 -6.21 3.51
C GLN A 153 20.30 -5.32 4.72
N ARG A 154 19.04 -4.89 4.84
CA ARG A 154 18.56 -4.05 5.93
C ARG A 154 17.21 -4.58 6.46
N PRO A 155 17.22 -5.62 7.32
CA PRO A 155 16.01 -6.24 7.84
C PRO A 155 15.25 -5.36 8.82
N SER A 156 15.92 -4.39 9.44
CA SER A 156 15.34 -3.46 10.43
C SER A 156 15.39 -2.02 9.89
N PRO A 157 14.60 -1.67 8.87
CA PRO A 157 14.76 -0.42 8.15
C PRO A 157 14.36 0.82 8.96
N GLU A 158 13.33 0.75 9.80
CA GLU A 158 12.84 1.91 10.56
C GLU A 158 13.28 1.92 12.02
N THR A 159 13.45 0.75 12.65
CA THR A 159 13.77 0.62 14.08
C THR A 159 14.47 -0.72 14.34
N PRO A 160 15.43 -0.81 15.28
CA PRO A 160 16.07 -2.08 15.64
C PRO A 160 15.11 -3.09 16.28
N ASP A 161 13.99 -2.61 16.83
CA ASP A 161 12.94 -3.41 17.48
C ASP A 161 12.14 -4.27 16.48
N GLU A 162 12.27 -4.01 15.17
CA GLU A 162 11.54 -4.70 14.10
C GLU A 162 12.50 -5.54 13.25
N VAL A 163 12.12 -6.78 12.95
CA VAL A 163 12.75 -7.59 11.90
C VAL A 163 11.74 -7.86 10.78
N VAL A 164 12.02 -7.35 9.58
CA VAL A 164 11.16 -7.56 8.41
C VAL A 164 11.45 -8.90 7.75
N CYS A 165 10.42 -9.73 7.69
CA CYS A 165 10.45 -11.09 7.16
C CYS A 165 9.64 -11.19 5.86
N MET A 166 10.14 -11.97 4.90
CA MET A 166 9.52 -12.17 3.57
C MET A 166 9.20 -13.65 3.36
N PRO A 167 8.20 -14.20 4.07
CA PRO A 167 7.93 -15.64 4.08
C PRO A 167 7.53 -16.17 2.70
N SER A 168 6.82 -15.36 1.90
CA SER A 168 6.49 -15.73 0.51
C SER A 168 7.74 -15.84 -0.38
N ALA A 169 8.74 -14.99 -0.20
CA ALA A 169 10.00 -15.12 -0.92
C ALA A 169 10.79 -16.35 -0.45
N ALA A 170 10.84 -16.62 0.86
CA ALA A 170 11.48 -17.81 1.41
C ALA A 170 10.81 -19.12 0.95
N ALA A 171 9.49 -19.10 0.75
CA ALA A 171 8.72 -20.22 0.21
C ALA A 171 8.78 -20.35 -1.31
N GLY A 172 9.52 -19.50 -2.02
CA GLY A 172 9.60 -19.56 -3.50
C GLY A 172 8.32 -19.12 -4.22
N VAL A 173 7.41 -18.40 -3.54
CA VAL A 173 6.15 -17.93 -4.15
C VAL A 173 6.46 -16.96 -5.30
N THR A 174 5.80 -17.16 -6.43
CA THR A 174 5.87 -16.32 -7.62
C THR A 174 4.51 -15.69 -7.93
N ARG A 175 4.51 -14.72 -8.83
CA ARG A 175 3.30 -14.07 -9.34
C ARG A 175 2.34 -15.08 -9.97
N ALA A 176 2.85 -16.11 -10.63
CA ALA A 176 2.06 -17.19 -11.21
C ALA A 176 1.30 -17.96 -10.12
N ILE A 177 2.00 -18.39 -9.06
CA ILE A 177 1.41 -19.09 -7.91
C ILE A 177 0.28 -18.27 -7.27
N VAL A 178 0.53 -16.98 -7.04
CA VAL A 178 -0.51 -16.08 -6.50
C VAL A 178 -1.70 -16.00 -7.44
N GLY A 179 -1.47 -15.92 -8.75
CA GLY A 179 -2.53 -15.91 -9.76
C GLY A 179 -3.33 -17.21 -9.80
N ASP A 180 -2.68 -18.37 -9.72
CA ASP A 180 -3.31 -19.69 -9.67
C ASP A 180 -4.21 -19.83 -8.45
N PHE A 181 -3.71 -19.42 -7.28
CA PHE A 181 -4.49 -19.41 -6.04
C PHE A 181 -5.79 -18.61 -6.20
N TRP A 182 -5.69 -17.35 -6.65
CA TRP A 182 -6.89 -16.50 -6.77
C TRP A 182 -7.84 -16.92 -7.89
N ARG A 183 -7.37 -17.62 -8.93
CA ARG A 183 -8.26 -18.24 -9.94
C ARG A 183 -9.10 -19.39 -9.36
N ALA A 184 -8.58 -20.08 -8.35
CA ALA A 184 -9.26 -21.19 -7.69
C ALA A 184 -10.08 -20.75 -6.46
N SER A 185 -9.95 -19.50 -6.02
CA SER A 185 -10.66 -18.95 -4.86
C SER A 185 -12.12 -18.61 -5.16
N GLU A 186 -12.97 -18.76 -4.14
CA GLU A 186 -14.41 -18.43 -4.21
C GLU A 186 -14.69 -16.92 -4.23
N PHE A 187 -13.71 -16.11 -3.80
CA PHE A 187 -13.73 -14.65 -3.89
C PHE A 187 -12.32 -14.13 -4.23
N ASP A 188 -12.23 -12.88 -4.68
CA ASP A 188 -10.98 -12.23 -5.08
C ASP A 188 -11.11 -10.70 -4.94
N LEU A 189 -10.02 -9.96 -5.13
CA LEU A 189 -9.94 -8.50 -5.11
C LEU A 189 -10.85 -7.81 -6.14
N ARG A 190 -11.36 -8.52 -7.14
CA ARG A 190 -12.25 -8.02 -8.21
C ARG A 190 -11.67 -6.85 -9.03
N LEU A 191 -10.37 -6.58 -8.90
CA LEU A 191 -9.64 -5.66 -9.77
C LEU A 191 -8.94 -6.44 -10.87
N ILE A 192 -8.96 -5.88 -12.09
CA ILE A 192 -8.34 -6.51 -13.26
C ILE A 192 -6.85 -6.77 -12.99
N SER A 193 -6.43 -7.99 -13.30
CA SER A 193 -5.03 -8.40 -13.28
C SER A 193 -4.49 -8.39 -14.71
N VAL A 194 -3.50 -7.56 -14.99
CA VAL A 194 -2.82 -7.47 -16.30
C VAL A 194 -1.39 -7.94 -16.11
N ASN A 195 -1.04 -9.07 -16.71
CA ASN A 195 0.26 -9.71 -16.55
C ASN A 195 0.65 -9.93 -15.07
N GLY A 196 -0.34 -10.20 -14.22
CA GLY A 196 -0.20 -10.40 -12.77
C GLY A 196 0.09 -9.11 -11.96
N GLU A 197 -0.10 -7.94 -12.56
CA GLU A 197 -0.18 -6.66 -11.86
C GLU A 197 -1.63 -6.24 -11.72
N THR A 198 -1.96 -5.57 -10.62
CA THR A 198 -3.31 -5.02 -10.37
C THR A 198 -3.25 -3.51 -10.52
N PRO A 199 -3.50 -2.94 -11.72
CA PRO A 199 -3.10 -1.58 -11.98
C PRO A 199 -3.95 -0.52 -11.26
N GLU A 200 -5.16 -0.89 -10.88
CA GLU A 200 -6.08 -0.08 -10.06
C GLU A 200 -5.87 -0.29 -8.55
N GLY A 201 -5.03 -1.24 -8.15
CA GLY A 201 -4.89 -1.63 -6.74
C GLY A 201 -4.17 -0.59 -5.88
N ASN A 202 -4.37 -0.73 -4.56
CA ASN A 202 -3.89 0.20 -3.53
C ASN A 202 -4.51 1.59 -3.72
N CYS A 203 -3.73 2.67 -3.58
CA CYS A 203 -4.27 4.02 -3.72
C CYS A 203 -4.71 4.34 -5.16
N ASP A 204 -5.90 4.92 -5.31
CA ASP A 204 -6.65 5.14 -6.54
C ASP A 204 -5.84 5.78 -7.67
N LEU A 205 -5.04 6.81 -7.37
CA LEU A 205 -4.17 7.49 -8.32
C LEU A 205 -2.74 7.69 -7.80
N CYS A 206 -2.23 6.77 -6.98
CA CYS A 206 -0.87 6.85 -6.42
C CYS A 206 0.18 7.39 -7.42
N PHE A 207 0.98 8.37 -7.01
CA PHE A 207 1.98 9.02 -7.88
C PHE A 207 3.11 8.09 -8.38
N LEU A 208 3.26 6.92 -7.77
CA LEU A 208 4.20 5.89 -8.23
C LEU A 208 3.68 5.12 -9.46
N LYS A 209 2.39 5.17 -9.76
CA LYS A 209 1.83 4.62 -11.00
C LYS A 209 2.38 5.40 -12.21
N LYS A 210 2.58 4.72 -13.35
CA LYS A 210 2.98 5.35 -14.63
C LYS A 210 2.03 6.47 -15.04
N ALA A 211 2.53 7.48 -15.75
CA ALA A 211 1.74 8.61 -16.22
C ALA A 211 0.55 8.16 -17.10
N ARG A 212 0.79 7.32 -18.12
CA ARG A 212 -0.29 6.73 -18.95
C ARG A 212 -1.34 5.99 -18.13
N ARG A 213 -0.92 5.26 -17.09
CA ARG A 213 -1.84 4.54 -16.21
C ARG A 213 -2.71 5.52 -15.43
N VAL A 214 -2.11 6.53 -14.82
CA VAL A 214 -2.85 7.56 -14.07
C VAL A 214 -3.84 8.28 -14.99
N LEU A 215 -3.43 8.69 -16.20
CA LEU A 215 -4.34 9.33 -17.15
C LEU A 215 -5.51 8.41 -17.53
N SER A 216 -5.25 7.12 -17.79
CA SER A 216 -6.31 6.14 -18.06
C SER A 216 -7.29 6.00 -16.89
N LEU A 217 -6.80 5.98 -15.64
CA LEU A 217 -7.65 5.90 -14.45
C LEU A 217 -8.48 7.17 -14.22
N ILE A 218 -7.91 8.34 -14.51
CA ILE A 218 -8.61 9.61 -14.48
C ILE A 218 -9.67 9.64 -15.57
N SER A 219 -9.37 9.17 -16.78
CA SER A 219 -10.33 9.11 -17.89
C SER A 219 -11.52 8.21 -17.55
N ALA A 220 -11.28 7.07 -16.90
CA ALA A 220 -12.33 6.16 -16.46
C ALA A 220 -13.18 6.73 -15.31
N ARG A 221 -12.58 7.47 -14.37
CA ARG A 221 -13.29 8.08 -13.24
C ARG A 221 -12.68 9.44 -12.87
N PRO A 222 -13.08 10.53 -13.54
CA PRO A 222 -12.45 11.86 -13.37
C PRO A 222 -12.51 12.42 -11.96
N SER A 223 -13.56 12.05 -11.19
CA SER A 223 -13.71 12.47 -9.80
C SER A 223 -12.56 12.04 -8.89
N ARG A 224 -11.84 10.95 -9.22
CA ARG A 224 -10.66 10.51 -8.46
C ARG A 224 -9.59 11.60 -8.42
N ALA A 225 -9.42 12.37 -9.51
CA ALA A 225 -8.35 13.38 -9.62
C ALA A 225 -8.57 14.62 -8.76
N VAL A 226 -9.80 14.89 -8.30
CA VAL A 226 -10.17 16.15 -7.63
C VAL A 226 -9.32 16.40 -6.40
N TRP A 227 -9.25 15.43 -5.49
CA TRP A 227 -8.45 15.55 -4.26
C TRP A 227 -6.96 15.73 -4.56
N TRP A 228 -6.41 14.94 -5.50
CA TRP A 228 -4.99 15.02 -5.86
C TRP A 228 -4.63 16.38 -6.47
N ALA A 229 -5.49 16.91 -7.35
CA ALA A 229 -5.30 18.24 -7.94
C ALA A 229 -5.40 19.35 -6.90
N GLN A 230 -6.34 19.26 -5.96
CA GLN A 230 -6.46 20.21 -4.85
C GLN A 230 -5.23 20.21 -3.94
N CYS A 231 -4.65 19.05 -3.65
CA CYS A 231 -3.40 18.94 -2.91
C CYS A 231 -2.24 19.66 -3.62
N GLU A 232 -2.10 19.48 -4.94
CA GLU A 232 -1.07 20.18 -5.72
C GLU A 232 -1.26 21.70 -5.71
N LEU A 233 -2.50 22.17 -5.95
CA LEU A 233 -2.82 23.61 -5.91
C LEU A 233 -2.52 24.22 -4.53
N ARG A 234 -2.86 23.52 -3.45
CA ARG A 234 -2.56 23.99 -2.08
C ARG A 234 -1.06 24.00 -1.81
N ALA A 235 -0.34 22.98 -2.26
CA ALA A 235 1.10 22.90 -2.02
C ALA A 235 1.87 23.99 -2.79
N GLU A 236 1.38 24.40 -3.97
CA GLU A 236 1.93 25.55 -4.72
C GLU A 236 1.85 26.88 -3.98
N THR A 237 0.88 27.07 -3.07
CA THR A 237 0.81 28.29 -2.26
C THR A 237 1.77 28.28 -1.07
N ILE A 238 2.35 27.12 -0.74
CA ILE A 238 3.17 26.91 0.46
C ILE A 238 4.64 26.72 0.08
N THR A 239 4.92 26.00 -1.01
CA THR A 239 6.26 25.63 -1.44
C THR A 239 6.37 25.64 -2.97
N SER A 240 7.59 25.51 -3.47
CA SER A 240 7.88 25.47 -4.91
C SER A 240 8.72 24.24 -5.27
N GLY A 241 8.86 23.96 -6.56
CA GLY A 241 9.64 22.84 -7.07
C GLY A 241 9.07 21.47 -6.66
N ASN A 242 9.94 20.55 -6.26
CA ASN A 242 9.56 19.14 -6.00
C ASN A 242 8.62 18.97 -4.79
N GLY A 243 8.52 19.97 -3.91
CA GLY A 243 7.64 19.92 -2.75
C GLY A 243 6.17 20.23 -3.08
N SER A 244 5.89 20.93 -4.18
CA SER A 244 4.54 21.35 -4.58
C SER A 244 3.84 20.37 -5.54
N ARG A 245 4.50 19.24 -5.83
CA ARG A 245 4.02 18.22 -6.77
C ARG A 245 4.24 16.84 -6.20
N PHE A 246 3.27 15.95 -6.44
CA PHE A 246 3.52 14.52 -6.20
C PHE A 246 4.52 13.94 -7.20
N ARG A 247 4.58 14.53 -8.40
CA ARG A 247 5.49 14.13 -9.47
C ARG A 247 5.77 15.29 -10.43
N ASN A 248 7.03 15.46 -10.81
CA ASN A 248 7.52 16.55 -11.65
C ASN A 248 7.84 16.13 -13.09
N ASP A 249 7.93 14.83 -13.38
CA ASP A 249 8.25 14.26 -14.70
C ASP A 249 6.99 14.04 -15.58
N ARG A 250 5.84 14.59 -15.20
CA ARG A 250 4.57 14.46 -15.92
C ARG A 250 3.62 15.63 -15.60
N PRO A 251 2.53 15.83 -16.37
CA PRO A 251 1.52 16.84 -16.05
C PRO A 251 0.93 16.65 -14.64
N SER A 252 0.51 17.76 -14.01
CA SER A 252 -0.20 17.75 -12.73
C SER A 252 -1.51 16.96 -12.83
N TYR A 253 -2.06 16.50 -11.70
CA TYR A 253 -3.36 15.82 -11.69
C TYR A 253 -4.47 16.72 -12.26
N GLY A 254 -4.40 18.02 -12.00
CA GLY A 254 -5.31 19.02 -12.59
C GLY A 254 -5.24 19.03 -14.11
N ARG A 255 -4.03 19.11 -14.68
CA ARG A 255 -3.83 19.05 -16.14
C ARG A 255 -4.24 17.71 -16.74
N MET A 256 -3.93 16.59 -16.07
CA MET A 256 -4.38 15.27 -16.52
C MET A 256 -5.90 15.15 -16.55
N ALA A 257 -6.60 15.76 -15.59
CA ALA A 257 -8.06 15.81 -15.57
C ALA A 257 -8.66 16.68 -16.69
N GLU A 258 -7.99 17.77 -17.07
CA GLU A 258 -8.36 18.57 -18.25
C GLU A 258 -8.20 17.76 -19.54
N PHE A 259 -7.06 17.08 -19.72
CA PHE A 259 -6.80 16.27 -20.91
C PHE A 259 -7.76 15.10 -21.06
N ALA A 260 -8.09 14.43 -19.95
CA ALA A 260 -9.07 13.36 -19.93
C ALA A 260 -10.46 13.81 -20.40
N LYS A 261 -10.83 15.09 -20.16
CA LYS A 261 -12.10 15.67 -20.64
C LYS A 261 -12.07 16.04 -22.11
N SER A 262 -10.92 16.48 -22.63
CA SER A 262 -10.78 16.97 -24.01
C SER A 262 -10.50 15.89 -25.06
N GLN A 263 -10.33 14.61 -24.65
CA GLN A 263 -9.90 13.49 -25.51
C GLN A 263 -8.60 13.77 -26.30
N VAL A 264 -7.74 14.66 -25.79
CA VAL A 264 -6.45 14.96 -26.42
C VAL A 264 -5.41 13.95 -25.95
N ASP A 265 -4.68 13.33 -26.89
CA ASP A 265 -3.55 12.46 -26.55
C ASP A 265 -2.37 13.30 -26.01
N VAL A 266 -1.94 12.97 -24.79
CA VAL A 266 -0.91 13.68 -24.04
C VAL A 266 0.46 13.00 -24.19
N PHE A 267 0.48 11.72 -24.58
CA PHE A 267 1.70 10.93 -24.63
C PHE A 267 2.03 10.58 -26.08
N GLY A 268 2.58 11.57 -26.78
CA GLY A 268 3.32 11.33 -28.03
C GLY A 268 4.35 10.20 -27.84
N HIS A 269 4.58 9.43 -28.90
CA HIS A 269 5.32 8.16 -28.95
C HIS A 269 6.67 8.12 -28.19
N GLU A 270 6.69 8.03 -26.86
CA GLU A 270 7.92 7.75 -26.09
C GLU A 270 7.71 6.72 -24.98
N ASN A 271 8.64 5.76 -24.92
CA ASN A 271 8.62 4.59 -24.05
C ASN A 271 8.64 4.96 -22.57
N ASP A 272 7.48 4.85 -21.92
CA ASP A 272 7.26 5.17 -20.51
C ASP A 272 7.51 3.89 -19.67
N GLU A 273 8.75 3.68 -19.23
CA GLU A 273 9.11 2.53 -18.39
C GLU A 273 8.42 2.55 -17.01
N ALA A 274 8.12 1.36 -16.48
CA ALA A 274 7.50 1.25 -15.17
C ALA A 274 8.58 1.43 -14.13
N ILE A 275 8.56 2.54 -13.40
CA ILE A 275 9.25 2.55 -12.11
C ILE A 275 8.42 1.64 -11.21
N GLN A 276 8.86 0.38 -11.08
CA GLN A 276 8.45 -0.44 -9.96
C GLN A 276 8.64 0.39 -8.69
N CYS A 277 7.64 0.33 -7.82
CA CYS A 277 7.66 0.91 -6.48
C CYS A 277 8.76 0.25 -5.64
N ALA A 278 10.02 0.54 -5.94
CA ALA A 278 11.18 0.29 -5.11
C ALA A 278 11.26 1.49 -4.15
N CYS A 279 10.44 1.47 -3.10
CA CYS A 279 10.47 2.50 -2.06
C CYS A 279 11.54 2.17 -1.03
N MET A 280 12.58 3.01 -1.05
CA MET A 280 13.20 3.76 0.07
C MET A 280 14.54 3.23 0.56
N ASP A 281 15.58 4.06 0.45
CA ASP A 281 16.84 3.92 1.18
C ASP A 281 16.64 3.58 2.66
#